data_AF-X1A7M1-F1
#
_entry.id   AF-X1A7M1-F1
#
_cell.length_a   1.000
_cell.length_b   1.000
_cell.length_c   1.000
_cell.angle_alpha   90.00
_cell.angle_beta   90.00
_cell.angle_gamma   90.00
#
_symmetry.space_group_name_H-M   'P 1'
#
loop_
_entity.id
_entity.type
_entity.pdbx_description
1 polymer ?
#
loop_
_entity_poly.entity_id
_entity_poly.type
_entity_poly.pdbx_seq_one_letter_code
_entity_poly.pdbx_strand_id
1 'polypeptide(L)' 'NAIKATKAFVADHNIPYDRFEFQLLYGIRTMLQKQLIEEGYKLRIYVPFGSHLFPYFMRRLAERPANLWFFVRNFFKR' A
#
# COMPACT_ATOMS: atom_id res chain seq x y z
N ASN A 1 13.43 -2.07 2.19
CA ASN A 1 11.96 -2.02 2.05
C ASN A 1 11.51 -3.28 1.31
N ALA A 2 10.51 -4.00 1.81
CA ALA A 2 10.02 -5.27 1.27
C ALA A 2 9.71 -5.21 -0.24
N ILE A 3 9.10 -4.12 -0.72
CA ILE A 3 8.77 -3.98 -2.16
C ILE A 3 10.01 -4.04 -3.06
N LYS A 4 11.12 -3.38 -2.68
CA LYS A 4 12.36 -3.42 -3.47
C LYS A 4 12.94 -4.85 -3.48
N ALA A 5 12.91 -5.53 -2.33
CA ALA A 5 13.39 -6.90 -2.22
C ALA A 5 12.54 -7.87 -3.06
N THR A 6 11.21 -7.73 -3.05
CA THR A 6 10.31 -8.53 -3.90
C THR A 6 10.57 -8.30 -5.38
N LYS A 7 10.76 -7.04 -5.82
CA LYS A 7 11.08 -6.73 -7.22
C LYS A 7 12.39 -7.39 -7.66
N ALA A 8 13.43 -7.34 -6.83
CA ALA A 8 14.71 -8.01 -7.11
C ALA A 8 14.52 -9.53 -7.20
N PHE A 9 13.84 -10.14 -6.22
CA PHE A 9 13.59 -11.58 -6.21
C PHE A 9 12.82 -12.06 -7.45
N VAL A 10 11.78 -11.34 -7.84
CA VAL A 10 10.96 -11.65 -9.03
C VAL A 10 11.79 -11.57 -10.32
N ALA A 11 12.64 -10.55 -10.43
CA ALA A 11 13.54 -10.39 -11.57
C ALA A 11 14.58 -11.52 -11.64
N ASP A 12 15.23 -11.84 -10.52
CA ASP A 12 16.27 -12.88 -10.44
C ASP A 12 15.73 -14.28 -10.79
N HIS A 13 14.44 -14.53 -10.49
CA HIS A 13 13.79 -15.83 -10.70
C HIS A 13 12.90 -15.88 -11.94
N ASN A 14 12.87 -14.82 -12.76
CA ASN A 14 12.00 -14.70 -13.94
C ASN A 14 10.52 -15.03 -13.64
N ILE A 15 10.00 -14.58 -12.50
CA ILE A 15 8.63 -14.87 -12.09
C ILE A 15 7.66 -13.98 -12.88
N PRO A 16 6.69 -14.56 -13.61
CA PRO A 16 5.67 -13.78 -14.32
C PRO A 16 4.85 -12.89 -13.38
N TYR A 17 4.57 -11.65 -13.81
CA TYR A 17 3.88 -10.65 -12.98
C TYR A 17 2.42 -11.01 -12.65
N ASP A 18 1.84 -11.98 -13.34
CA ASP A 18 0.49 -12.46 -13.10
C ASP A 18 0.38 -13.47 -11.96
N ARG A 19 1.51 -14.03 -11.50
CA ARG A 19 1.64 -15.02 -10.41
C ARG A 19 1.67 -14.40 -9.01
N PHE A 20 1.75 -13.07 -8.91
CA PHE A 20 1.73 -12.36 -7.64
C PHE A 20 1.10 -10.97 -7.79
N GLU A 21 0.88 -10.30 -6.67
CA GLU A 21 0.38 -8.93 -6.62
C GLU A 21 0.99 -8.19 -5.44
N PHE A 22 1.13 -6.87 -5.56
CA PHE A 22 1.34 -6.00 -4.42
C PHE A 22 0.01 -5.62 -3.78
N GLN A 23 -0.02 -5.53 -2.46
CA GLN A 23 -1.20 -5.10 -1.72
C GLN A 23 -0.87 -3.86 -0.90
N LEU A 24 -1.68 -2.81 -1.07
CA LEU A 24 -1.51 -1.53 -0.38
C LEU A 24 -2.84 -1.04 0.18
N LEU A 25 -2.77 -0.20 1.21
CA LEU A 25 -3.94 0.42 1.81
C LEU A 25 -4.40 1.62 0.97
N TYR A 26 -5.71 1.83 0.89
CA TYR A 26 -6.29 3.00 0.27
C TYR A 26 -5.72 4.30 0.85
N GLY A 27 -5.34 5.24 -0.02
CA GLY A 27 -4.78 6.55 0.35
C GLY A 27 -3.32 6.54 0.81
N ILE A 28 -2.65 5.38 0.89
CA ILE A 28 -1.29 5.28 1.44
C ILE A 28 -0.25 5.08 0.35
N ARG A 29 0.71 6.02 0.28
CA ARG A 29 1.79 6.01 -0.73
C ARG A 29 1.22 5.92 -2.16
N THR A 30 0.25 6.78 -2.47
CA THR A 30 -0.44 6.81 -3.77
C THR A 30 0.50 6.93 -4.98
N MET A 31 1.63 7.65 -4.83
CA MET A 31 2.66 7.70 -5.88
C MET A 31 3.32 6.34 -6.13
N LEU A 32 3.58 5.55 -5.08
CA LEU A 32 4.11 4.19 -5.24
C LEU A 32 3.07 3.26 -5.87
N GLN A 33 1.79 3.43 -5.52
CA GLN A 33 0.70 2.68 -6.16
C GLN A 33 0.69 2.90 -7.67
N LYS A 34 0.80 4.17 -8.11
CA LYS A 34 0.90 4.53 -9.54
C LYS A 34 2.15 3.94 -10.18
N GLN A 35 3.32 4.10 -9.57
CA GLN A 35 4.58 3.55 -10.07
C GLN A 35 4.51 2.03 -10.28
N LEU A 36 3.93 1.27 -9.33
CA LEU A 36 3.82 -0.18 -9.46
C LEU A 36 2.91 -0.59 -10.64
N ILE A 37 1.85 0.16 -10.90
CA ILE A 37 0.97 -0.08 -12.06
C ILE A 37 1.70 0.26 -13.37
N GLU A 38 2.40 1.39 -13.42
CA GLU A 38 3.19 1.81 -14.59
C GLU A 38 4.31 0.81 -14.93
N GLU A 39 4.89 0.17 -13.92
CA GLU A 39 5.87 -0.91 -14.06
C GLU A 39 5.26 -2.25 -14.48
N GLY A 40 3.92 -2.35 -14.58
CA GLY A 40 3.20 -3.54 -15.04
C GLY A 40 2.84 -4.55 -13.95
N TYR A 41 3.05 -4.23 -12.67
CA TYR A 41 2.68 -5.15 -11.58
C TYR A 41 1.18 -5.11 -11.28
N LYS A 42 0.62 -6.27 -10.93
CA LYS A 42 -0.73 -6.33 -10.34
C LYS A 42 -0.72 -5.67 -8.97
N LEU A 43 -1.68 -4.77 -8.76
CA LEU A 43 -1.86 -4.07 -7.49
C LEU A 43 -3.30 -4.25 -6.98
N ARG A 44 -3.44 -4.64 -5.72
CA ARG A 44 -4.70 -4.65 -4.99
C ARG A 44 -4.70 -3.55 -3.94
N ILE A 45 -5.76 -2.74 -3.94
CA ILE A 45 -5.96 -1.69 -2.95
C ILE A 45 -7.01 -2.17 -1.95
N TYR A 46 -6.64 -2.26 -0.67
CA TYR A 46 -7.58 -2.54 0.40
C TYR A 46 -8.36 -1.26 0.71
N VAL A 47 -9.63 -1.25 0.29
CA VAL A 47 -10.57 -0.14 0.51
C VAL A 47 -11.47 -0.48 1.69
N PRO A 48 -11.29 0.18 2.85
CA PRO A 48 -12.27 0.06 3.91
C PRO A 48 -13.55 0.81 3.50
N PHE A 49 -14.73 0.25 3.78
CA PHE A 49 -16.03 0.87 3.51
C PHE A 49 -16.94 0.90 4.76
N GLY A 50 -17.89 1.85 4.83
CA GLY A 50 -18.88 1.98 5.90
C GLY A 50 -18.72 3.23 6.80
N SER A 51 -19.78 3.55 7.56
CA SER A 51 -19.87 4.74 8.43
C SER A 51 -18.97 4.70 9.68
N HIS A 52 -18.54 3.51 10.12
CA HIS A 52 -17.67 3.31 11.29
C HIS A 52 -16.20 3.09 10.93
N LEU A 53 -15.76 3.59 9.79
CA LEU A 53 -14.37 3.50 9.33
C LEU A 53 -13.40 4.14 10.33
N PHE A 54 -13.77 5.31 10.83
CA PHE A 54 -12.89 6.15 11.63
C PHE A 54 -12.54 5.51 12.99
N PRO A 55 -13.48 4.93 13.76
CA PRO A 55 -13.15 4.20 14.99
C PRO A 55 -12.29 2.95 14.78
N TYR A 56 -12.60 2.10 13.79
CA TYR A 56 -11.82 0.88 13.52
C TYR A 56 -10.39 1.21 13.05
N PHE A 57 -10.27 2.24 12.20
CA PHE A 57 -8.99 2.72 11.69
C PHE A 57 -8.15 3.36 12.81
N MET A 58 -8.75 4.18 13.66
CA MET A 58 -8.07 4.79 14.82
C MET A 58 -7.59 3.75 15.83
N ARG A 59 -8.34 2.65 16.03
CA ARG A 59 -7.94 1.57 16.94
C ARG A 59 -6.69 0.82 16.46
N ARG A 60 -6.57 0.57 15.15
CA ARG A 60 -5.34 0.01 14.55
C ARG A 60 -4.19 1.01 14.43
N LEU A 61 -4.49 2.30 14.39
CA LEU A 61 -3.50 3.39 14.32
C LEU A 61 -2.88 3.72 15.68
N ALA A 62 -3.65 3.64 16.78
CA ALA A 62 -3.16 3.89 18.14
C ALA A 62 -2.10 2.87 18.59
N GLU A 63 -2.11 1.65 18.02
CA GLU A 63 -1.11 0.62 18.29
C GLU A 63 0.29 1.00 17.78
N ARG A 64 0.43 1.91 16.80
CA ARG A 64 1.74 2.36 16.25
C ARG A 64 1.73 3.85 15.85
N PRO A 65 1.87 4.78 16.81
CA PRO A 65 1.74 6.23 16.59
C PRO A 65 2.78 6.83 15.64
N ALA A 66 3.96 6.20 15.50
CA ALA A 66 5.02 6.68 14.58
C ALA A 66 4.60 6.71 13.10
N ASN A 67 3.65 5.87 12.69
CA ASN A 67 3.15 5.83 11.32
C ASN A 67 2.02 6.83 11.07
N LEU A 68 1.34 7.31 12.12
CA LEU A 68 0.14 8.15 12.03
C LEU A 68 0.40 9.46 11.26
N TRP A 69 1.54 10.10 11.49
CA TRP A 69 1.89 11.37 10.85
C TRP A 69 2.06 11.25 9.33
N PHE A 70 2.56 10.10 8.86
CA PHE A 70 2.72 9.82 7.44
C PHE A 70 1.37 9.64 6.73
N PHE A 71 0.38 9.09 7.43
CA PHE A 71 -0.95 8.80 6.90
C PHE A 71 -1.81 10.06 6.82
N VAL A 72 -1.85 10.85 7.92
CA VAL A 72 -2.55 12.14 7.97
C VAL A 72 -2.05 13.06 6.85
N ARG A 73 -0.72 13.19 6.70
CA ARG A 73 -0.14 14.07 5.67
C ARG A 73 -0.47 13.65 4.23
N ASN A 74 -0.65 12.34 3.97
CA ASN A 74 -1.04 11.85 2.63
C ASN A 74 -2.55 11.99 2.38
N PHE A 75 -3.39 11.87 3.41
CA PHE A 75 -4.83 12.03 3.26
C PHE A 75 -5.24 13.47 2.96
N PHE A 76 -4.51 14.45 3.51
CA PHE A 76 -4.74 15.88 3.24
C PHE A 76 -3.97 16.43 2.03
N LYS A 77 -3.01 15.67 1.49
CA LYS A 77 -2.38 15.97 0.19
C LYS A 77 -3.13 15.20 -0.91
N ARG A 78 -4.26 15.76 -1.35
CA ARG A 78 -4.80 15.46 -2.68
C ARG A 78 -3.80 15.89 -3.74
#